data_AF-A0A496VX42-F1
#
_entry.id   AF-A0A496VX42-F1
#
_cell.length_a   1.000
_cell.length_b   1.000
_cell.length_c   1.000
_cell.angle_alpha   90.00
_cell.angle_beta   90.00
_cell.angle_gamma   90.00
#
_symmetry.space_group_name_H-M   'P 1'
#
loop_
_entity.id
_entity.type
_entity.pdbx_description
1 polymer ?
#
loop_
_entity_poly.entity_id
_entity_poly.type
_entity_poly.pdbx_seq_one_letter_code
_entity_poly.pdbx_strand_id
1 'polypeptide(L)'
;MIKITTSMLHNPRWYETIMLKSGNLEGDERISFIDKISEQNLYLAAKCKKSSFEQEQDLVKRLLQKAKKETEDMNNAKNAAQGILTLAEFEYEKEIVKLTINLAFEKLFAIYEEIDNLGLKPHKILSDLLLLKTPIYEYDYRYELTYAYKHEIIKRIYNMTRHHIPNLKKIFSLIKQVIHEDKDFELNLNTYNSLINKAQTYQQGFDLFEEMKQAGLKIDEITYSTLINKAQTYQQSFELFEEMKKAGVTPNEISYSTLINKAETYQQSFDLFEEMKKAGLTPNEISYNTLINKAETYQQGFELFEEMKKAGLTPNEISYSSLINKAETYQQGFELFEEMKKAGLTPNEISYSSLINKAETYQQGFDLFEEMKKTGLVPGVLNFRHFGYFFFTPDS
;
A
#
# COMPACT_ATOMS: atom_id res chain seq x y z
N MET A 1 50.28 7.47 -33.43
CA MET A 1 49.32 7.95 -32.41
C MET A 1 47.90 7.76 -32.91
N ILE A 2 47.16 6.77 -32.40
CA ILE A 2 45.71 6.66 -32.66
C ILE A 2 45.03 7.83 -31.94
N LYS A 3 44.40 8.75 -32.68
CA LYS A 3 43.48 9.75 -32.11
C LYS A 3 42.18 9.02 -31.76
N ILE A 4 41.82 9.04 -30.48
CA ILE A 4 40.55 8.45 -30.02
C ILE A 4 39.42 9.37 -30.47
N THR A 5 38.50 8.83 -31.25
CA THR A 5 37.27 9.52 -31.68
C THR A 5 36.09 9.06 -30.83
N THR A 6 35.04 9.89 -30.75
CA THR A 6 33.78 9.54 -30.07
C THR A 6 33.18 8.22 -30.55
N SER A 7 33.29 7.93 -31.84
CA SER A 7 32.83 6.66 -32.42
C SER A 7 33.59 5.44 -31.90
N MET A 8 34.88 5.57 -31.55
CA MET A 8 35.67 4.47 -30.97
C MET A 8 35.26 4.20 -29.52
N LEU A 9 34.92 5.23 -28.75
CA LEU A 9 34.52 5.10 -27.35
C LEU A 9 33.19 4.36 -27.17
N HIS A 10 32.31 4.40 -28.17
CA HIS A 10 31.00 3.72 -28.11
C HIS A 10 31.00 2.34 -28.78
N ASN A 11 32.12 1.92 -29.38
CA ASN A 11 32.21 0.65 -30.10
C ASN A 11 33.07 -0.37 -29.31
N PRO A 12 32.46 -1.46 -28.79
CA PRO A 12 33.14 -2.45 -27.96
C PRO A 12 34.39 -3.08 -28.61
N ARG A 13 34.46 -3.13 -29.94
CA ARG A 13 35.63 -3.71 -30.66
C ARG A 13 36.93 -2.95 -30.40
N TRP A 14 36.85 -1.70 -29.93
CA TRP A 14 38.02 -0.88 -29.64
C TRP A 14 38.45 -0.91 -28.17
N TYR A 15 37.69 -1.56 -27.28
CA TYR A 15 37.92 -1.46 -25.84
C TYR A 15 39.27 -2.06 -25.44
N GLU A 16 39.62 -3.24 -25.97
CA GLU A 16 40.93 -3.86 -25.71
C GLU A 16 42.09 -2.99 -26.18
N THR A 17 41.97 -2.37 -27.36
CA THR A 17 42.99 -1.47 -27.89
C THR A 17 43.16 -0.22 -27.00
N ILE A 18 42.06 0.30 -26.47
CA ILE A 18 42.06 1.48 -25.58
C ILE A 18 42.66 1.12 -24.21
N MET A 19 42.32 -0.05 -23.66
CA MET A 19 42.90 -0.55 -22.41
C MET A 19 44.40 -0.81 -22.54
N LEU A 20 44.84 -1.45 -23.63
CA LEU A 20 46.27 -1.67 -23.91
C LEU A 20 47.03 -0.34 -24.02
N LYS A 21 46.43 0.67 -24.66
CA LYS A 21 47.02 2.01 -24.75
C LYS A 21 47.14 2.67 -23.38
N SER A 22 46.11 2.60 -22.54
CA SER A 22 46.18 3.08 -21.14
C SER A 22 47.27 2.35 -20.35
N GLY A 23 47.43 1.05 -20.58
CA GLY A 23 48.44 0.21 -19.93
C GLY A 23 49.89 0.65 -20.19
N ASN A 24 50.15 1.26 -21.35
CA ASN A 24 51.47 1.74 -21.76
C ASN A 24 51.76 3.19 -21.36
N LEU A 25 50.82 3.90 -20.72
CA LEU A 25 51.00 5.24 -20.20
C LEU A 25 51.32 5.18 -18.69
N GLU A 26 52.00 6.21 -18.18
CA GLU A 26 52.32 6.36 -16.75
C GLU A 26 52.08 7.81 -16.29
N GLY A 27 51.90 8.00 -14.97
CA GLY A 27 51.76 9.31 -14.34
C GLY A 27 50.63 10.19 -14.91
N ASP A 28 50.90 11.49 -15.04
CA ASP A 28 49.93 12.50 -15.48
C ASP A 28 49.37 12.27 -16.89
N GLU A 29 50.19 11.70 -17.79
CA GLU A 29 49.75 11.38 -19.16
C GLU A 29 48.66 10.31 -19.16
N ARG A 30 48.75 9.35 -18.25
CA ARG A 30 47.74 8.32 -18.07
C ARG A 30 46.47 8.87 -17.42
N ILE A 31 46.61 9.70 -16.39
CA ILE A 31 45.46 10.35 -15.72
C ILE A 31 44.68 11.19 -16.73
N SER A 32 45.35 12.04 -17.49
CA SER A 32 44.76 12.87 -18.55
C SER A 32 44.06 12.02 -19.64
N PHE A 33 44.65 10.87 -19.98
CA PHE A 33 44.06 9.92 -20.91
C PHE A 33 42.75 9.31 -20.41
N ILE A 34 42.70 8.89 -19.14
CA ILE A 34 41.51 8.32 -18.51
C ILE A 34 40.43 9.39 -18.32
N ASP A 35 40.80 10.60 -17.90
CA ASP A 35 39.87 11.72 -17.74
C ASP A 35 39.17 12.05 -19.07
N LYS A 36 39.90 12.04 -20.18
CA LYS A 36 39.32 12.27 -21.52
C LYS A 36 38.36 11.16 -21.95
N ILE A 37 38.63 9.90 -21.62
CA ILE A 37 37.71 8.79 -21.88
C ILE A 37 36.44 8.95 -21.05
N SER A 38 36.59 9.37 -19.79
CA SER A 38 35.46 9.52 -18.86
C SER A 38 34.42 10.54 -19.29
N GLU A 39 34.75 11.49 -20.16
CA GLU A 39 33.79 12.48 -20.71
C GLU A 39 32.73 11.87 -21.63
N GLN A 40 32.98 10.67 -22.15
CA GLN A 40 32.08 10.04 -23.13
C GLN A 40 31.78 8.59 -22.82
N ASN A 41 32.62 7.92 -22.01
CA ASN A 41 32.38 6.54 -21.60
C ASN A 41 33.02 6.24 -20.24
N LEU A 42 32.27 6.47 -19.17
CA LEU A 42 32.70 6.24 -17.80
C LEU A 42 33.07 4.78 -17.53
N TYR A 43 32.36 3.82 -18.13
CA TYR A 43 32.66 2.39 -18.00
C TYR A 43 34.02 2.03 -18.55
N LEU A 44 34.35 2.52 -19.75
CA LEU A 44 35.65 2.28 -20.35
C LEU A 44 36.77 3.00 -19.60
N ALA A 45 36.50 4.20 -19.06
CA ALA A 45 37.44 4.92 -18.21
C ALA A 45 37.76 4.13 -16.93
N ALA A 46 36.74 3.59 -16.26
CA ALA A 46 36.90 2.75 -15.08
C ALA A 46 37.73 1.49 -15.39
N LYS A 47 37.49 0.83 -16.53
CA LYS A 47 38.27 -0.34 -16.98
C LYS A 47 39.73 -0.03 -17.31
N CYS A 48 40.05 1.23 -17.60
CA CYS A 48 41.41 1.64 -17.88
C CYS A 48 42.26 1.83 -16.61
N LYS A 49 41.71 1.72 -15.39
CA LYS A 49 42.44 1.84 -14.12
C LYS A 49 43.38 0.64 -13.89
N LYS A 50 44.52 0.86 -13.21
CA LYS A 50 45.43 -0.21 -12.74
C LYS A 50 45.17 -0.44 -11.25
N SER A 51 45.24 -1.69 -10.80
CA SER A 51 44.78 -2.13 -9.48
C SER A 51 45.65 -1.69 -8.28
N SER A 52 46.73 -0.93 -8.44
CA SER A 52 47.75 -0.80 -7.38
C SER A 52 48.47 0.55 -7.25
N PHE A 53 47.90 1.69 -7.65
CA PHE A 53 48.58 3.00 -7.53
C PHE A 53 47.82 3.97 -6.61
N GLU A 54 48.42 4.33 -5.47
CA GLU A 54 47.97 5.42 -4.58
C GLU A 54 47.75 6.74 -5.34
N GLN A 55 48.50 6.97 -6.42
CA GLN A 55 48.40 8.16 -7.26
C GLN A 55 47.08 8.29 -8.04
N GLU A 56 46.24 7.25 -8.09
CA GLU A 56 44.95 7.27 -8.82
C GLU A 56 43.72 7.45 -7.92
N GLN A 57 43.90 7.63 -6.60
CA GLN A 57 42.77 7.83 -5.67
C GLN A 57 41.97 9.12 -5.98
N ASP A 58 42.68 10.20 -6.30
CA ASP A 58 42.04 11.46 -6.69
C ASP A 58 41.31 11.34 -8.03
N LEU A 59 41.83 10.52 -8.95
CA LEU A 59 41.15 10.19 -10.21
C LEU A 59 39.84 9.45 -9.92
N VAL A 60 39.82 8.47 -9.03
CA VAL A 60 38.57 7.76 -8.67
C VAL A 60 37.55 8.69 -8.00
N LYS A 61 37.97 9.55 -7.07
CA LYS A 61 37.06 10.56 -6.48
C LYS A 61 36.45 11.47 -7.55
N ARG A 62 37.24 11.93 -8.52
CA ARG A 62 36.74 12.72 -9.66
C ARG A 62 35.80 11.93 -10.55
N LEU A 63 36.13 10.69 -10.89
CA LEU A 63 35.27 9.81 -11.68
C LEU A 63 33.94 9.54 -10.98
N LEU A 64 33.92 9.40 -9.65
CA LEU A 64 32.69 9.23 -8.87
C LEU A 64 31.86 10.52 -8.79
N GLN A 65 32.48 11.68 -8.63
CA GLN A 65 31.78 12.97 -8.74
C GLN A 65 31.19 13.18 -10.14
N LYS A 66 31.89 12.73 -11.18
CA LYS A 66 31.42 12.78 -12.56
C LYS A 66 30.30 11.80 -12.82
N ALA A 67 30.42 10.57 -12.31
CA ALA A 67 29.33 9.61 -12.26
C ALA A 67 28.10 10.21 -11.56
N LYS A 68 28.33 11.01 -10.50
CA LYS A 68 27.25 11.72 -9.82
C LYS A 68 26.54 12.74 -10.72
N LYS A 69 27.23 13.33 -11.69
CA LYS A 69 26.65 14.34 -12.58
C LYS A 69 26.03 13.74 -13.84
N GLU A 70 26.67 12.74 -14.45
CA GLU A 70 26.24 12.13 -15.73
C GLU A 70 25.00 11.24 -15.61
N THR A 71 24.70 10.72 -14.42
CA THR A 71 23.47 9.93 -14.16
C THR A 71 22.19 10.78 -14.13
N GLU A 72 22.29 12.12 -14.15
CA GLU A 72 21.14 13.01 -14.34
C GLU A 72 20.78 13.14 -15.83
N ASP A 73 21.66 12.68 -16.74
CA ASP A 73 21.44 12.61 -18.18
C ASP A 73 21.05 11.18 -18.58
N MET A 74 19.77 11.00 -18.96
CA MET A 74 19.15 9.71 -19.29
C MET A 74 19.94 8.88 -20.31
N ASN A 75 20.66 9.51 -21.24
CA ASN A 75 21.35 8.77 -22.32
C ASN A 75 22.64 8.07 -21.86
N ASN A 76 23.24 8.51 -20.74
CA ASN A 76 24.53 8.02 -20.26
C ASN A 76 24.43 7.13 -19.01
N ALA A 77 23.22 6.97 -18.49
CA ALA A 77 22.94 6.32 -17.23
C ALA A 77 23.45 4.86 -17.14
N LYS A 78 23.35 4.10 -18.24
CA LYS A 78 23.88 2.72 -18.34
C LYS A 78 25.42 2.66 -18.23
N ASN A 79 26.12 3.52 -18.95
CA ASN A 79 27.58 3.57 -18.93
C ASN A 79 28.10 4.07 -17.58
N ALA A 80 27.38 5.02 -16.97
CA ALA A 80 27.69 5.52 -15.65
C ALA A 80 27.55 4.42 -14.59
N ALA A 81 26.43 3.66 -14.60
CA ALA A 81 26.21 2.55 -13.68
C ALA A 81 27.28 1.45 -13.80
N GLN A 82 27.67 1.09 -15.02
CA GLN A 82 28.67 0.05 -15.25
C GLN A 82 30.09 0.52 -14.90
N GLY A 83 30.38 1.81 -15.05
CA GLY A 83 31.61 2.44 -14.56
C GLY A 83 31.70 2.46 -13.04
N ILE A 84 30.62 2.81 -12.34
CA ILE A 84 30.52 2.76 -10.88
C ILE A 84 30.80 1.33 -10.37
N LEU A 85 30.19 0.32 -10.99
CA LEU A 85 30.43 -1.10 -10.67
C LEU A 85 31.90 -1.48 -10.84
N THR A 86 32.48 -1.11 -12.00
CA THR A 86 33.88 -1.41 -12.30
C THR A 86 34.82 -0.72 -11.31
N LEU A 87 34.53 0.50 -10.86
CA LEU A 87 35.32 1.19 -9.84
C LEU A 87 35.22 0.50 -8.47
N ALA A 88 34.05 -0.06 -8.13
CA ALA A 88 33.83 -0.78 -6.89
C ALA A 88 34.65 -2.07 -6.76
N GLU A 89 35.00 -2.74 -7.87
CA GLU A 89 35.75 -4.01 -7.83
C GLU A 89 37.23 -3.87 -7.42
N PHE A 90 37.77 -2.64 -7.41
CA PHE A 90 39.22 -2.40 -7.27
C PHE A 90 39.62 -1.45 -6.12
N GLU A 91 38.68 -1.01 -5.28
CA GLU A 91 38.92 0.00 -4.23
C GLU A 91 38.87 -0.61 -2.82
N TYR A 92 39.89 -0.31 -2.00
CA TYR A 92 40.02 -0.78 -0.61
C TYR A 92 39.69 0.31 0.44
N GLU A 93 39.34 1.53 0.02
CA GLU A 93 38.99 2.62 0.95
C GLU A 93 37.49 2.63 1.32
N LYS A 94 37.21 2.51 2.62
CA LYS A 94 35.87 2.48 3.23
C LYS A 94 34.91 3.53 2.71
N GLU A 95 35.36 4.78 2.65
CA GLU A 95 34.55 5.94 2.25
C GLU A 95 34.20 5.90 0.77
N ILE A 96 35.12 5.43 -0.08
CA ILE A 96 34.90 5.36 -1.53
C ILE A 96 33.96 4.21 -1.87
N VAL A 97 34.12 3.04 -1.23
CA VAL A 97 33.19 1.92 -1.37
C VAL A 97 31.78 2.34 -0.92
N LYS A 98 31.66 3.00 0.23
CA LYS A 98 30.38 3.51 0.76
C LYS A 98 29.73 4.54 -0.17
N LEU A 99 30.51 5.48 -0.71
CA LEU A 99 30.02 6.49 -1.64
C LEU A 99 29.57 5.84 -2.97
N THR A 100 30.35 4.90 -3.49
CA THR A 100 30.08 4.17 -4.75
C THR A 100 28.82 3.33 -4.63
N ILE A 101 28.65 2.63 -3.50
CA ILE A 101 27.44 1.87 -3.15
C ILE A 101 26.24 2.81 -3.07
N ASN A 102 26.32 3.89 -2.29
CA ASN A 102 25.21 4.84 -2.16
C ASN A 102 24.80 5.47 -3.49
N LEU A 103 25.77 5.83 -4.35
CA LEU A 103 25.53 6.37 -5.68
C LEU A 103 24.94 5.33 -6.65
N ALA A 104 25.47 4.10 -6.66
CA ALA A 104 24.91 3.00 -7.45
C ALA A 104 23.45 2.80 -7.07
N PHE A 105 23.17 2.75 -5.77
CA PHE A 105 21.86 2.52 -5.21
C PHE A 105 20.90 3.69 -5.46
N GLU A 106 21.25 4.95 -5.20
CA GLU A 106 20.34 6.08 -5.51
C GLU A 106 19.95 6.11 -6.99
N LYS A 107 20.88 5.75 -7.88
CA LYS A 107 20.73 6.02 -9.31
C LYS A 107 20.29 4.84 -10.16
N LEU A 108 20.76 3.61 -9.92
CA LEU A 108 20.18 2.40 -10.54
C LEU A 108 18.67 2.32 -10.27
N PHE A 109 18.20 2.89 -9.16
CA PHE A 109 16.79 2.91 -8.82
C PHE A 109 16.00 4.00 -9.55
N ALA A 110 16.61 5.16 -9.85
CA ALA A 110 15.98 6.23 -10.64
C ALA A 110 15.70 5.82 -12.10
N ILE A 111 16.52 4.92 -12.65
CA ILE A 111 16.41 4.37 -14.01
C ILE A 111 16.07 2.88 -14.02
N TYR A 112 15.55 2.33 -12.91
CA TYR A 112 15.37 0.87 -12.73
C TYR A 112 14.46 0.25 -13.78
N GLU A 113 13.33 0.91 -14.07
CA GLU A 113 12.39 0.45 -15.09
C GLU A 113 13.02 0.46 -16.49
N GLU A 114 13.84 1.46 -16.78
CA GLU A 114 14.55 1.58 -18.06
C GLU A 114 15.66 0.52 -18.20
N ILE A 115 16.42 0.23 -17.14
CA ILE A 115 17.43 -0.85 -17.12
C ILE A 115 16.77 -2.23 -17.30
N ASP A 116 15.62 -2.46 -16.67
CA ASP A 116 14.87 -3.71 -16.79
C ASP A 116 14.29 -3.88 -18.20
N ASN A 117 13.76 -2.80 -18.80
CA ASN A 117 13.30 -2.76 -20.18
C ASN A 117 14.43 -3.00 -21.20
N LEU A 118 15.68 -2.65 -20.84
CA LEU A 118 16.88 -2.94 -21.62
C LEU A 118 17.42 -4.37 -21.41
N GLY A 119 16.74 -5.22 -20.63
CA GLY A 119 17.09 -6.63 -20.42
C GLY A 119 18.28 -6.85 -19.49
N LEU A 120 18.74 -5.82 -18.78
CA LEU A 120 19.98 -5.84 -17.99
C LEU A 120 19.84 -6.45 -16.59
N LYS A 121 18.67 -6.99 -16.24
CA LYS A 121 18.41 -7.67 -14.96
C LYS A 121 19.05 -6.90 -13.78
N PRO A 122 18.51 -5.73 -13.40
CA PRO A 122 19.12 -4.86 -12.38
C PRO A 122 19.42 -5.60 -11.05
N HIS A 123 18.61 -6.61 -10.71
CA HIS A 123 18.84 -7.50 -9.58
C HIS A 123 20.15 -8.29 -9.66
N LYS A 124 20.59 -8.69 -10.85
CA LYS A 124 21.87 -9.35 -11.08
C LYS A 124 23.03 -8.38 -10.93
N ILE A 125 22.87 -7.12 -11.38
CA ILE A 125 23.88 -6.06 -11.16
C ILE A 125 24.04 -5.76 -9.67
N LEU A 126 22.92 -5.69 -8.95
CA LEU A 126 22.91 -5.54 -7.50
C LEU A 126 23.51 -6.77 -6.79
N SER A 127 23.18 -7.98 -7.23
CA SER A 127 23.77 -9.23 -6.73
C SER A 127 25.28 -9.31 -7.00
N ASP A 128 25.74 -8.88 -8.17
CA ASP A 128 27.17 -8.85 -8.53
C ASP A 128 27.92 -7.76 -7.73
N LEU A 129 27.31 -6.59 -7.46
CA LEU A 129 27.81 -5.59 -6.50
C LEU A 129 27.95 -6.16 -5.07
N LEU A 130 27.03 -7.04 -4.69
CA LEU A 130 27.00 -7.72 -3.39
C LEU A 130 28.01 -8.88 -3.31
N LEU A 131 28.28 -9.52 -4.45
CA LEU A 131 29.22 -10.62 -4.62
C LEU A 131 30.64 -10.16 -4.97
N LEU A 132 30.90 -8.84 -5.01
CA LEU A 132 32.25 -8.29 -5.09
C LEU A 132 33.12 -8.98 -4.05
N LYS A 133 33.97 -9.90 -4.52
CA LYS A 133 34.98 -10.60 -3.73
C LYS A 133 36.03 -9.58 -3.32
N THR A 134 35.68 -8.72 -2.37
CA THR A 134 36.66 -7.93 -1.63
C THR A 134 37.61 -8.93 -0.96
N PRO A 135 38.91 -8.89 -1.27
CA PRO A 135 39.88 -9.76 -0.65
C PRO A 135 39.77 -9.65 0.86
N ILE A 136 39.80 -10.81 1.51
CA ILE A 136 39.64 -10.99 2.94
C ILE A 136 40.81 -10.31 3.65
N TYR A 137 40.66 -9.03 3.97
CA TYR A 137 41.43 -8.37 5.00
C TYR A 137 40.49 -7.47 5.80
N GLU A 138 40.37 -7.80 7.08
CA GLU A 138 39.62 -7.16 8.15
C GLU A 138 38.12 -7.50 8.29
N TYR A 139 37.85 -8.21 9.39
CA TYR A 139 36.58 -8.73 9.87
C TYR A 139 35.50 -7.65 10.13
N ASP A 140 35.89 -6.37 10.23
CA ASP A 140 35.00 -5.22 10.48
C ASP A 140 34.21 -4.74 9.25
N TYR A 141 34.77 -4.87 8.05
CA TYR A 141 34.17 -4.31 6.84
C TYR A 141 32.90 -5.03 6.42
N ARG A 142 32.87 -6.37 6.56
CA ARG A 142 31.67 -7.16 6.26
C ARG A 142 30.50 -6.76 7.15
N TYR A 143 30.75 -6.53 8.45
CA TYR A 143 29.68 -6.17 9.39
C TYR A 143 29.07 -4.81 9.06
N GLU A 144 29.89 -3.79 8.77
CA GLU A 144 29.38 -2.48 8.40
C GLU A 144 28.73 -2.45 7.01
N LEU A 145 29.24 -3.20 6.03
CA LEU A 145 28.62 -3.35 4.71
C LEU A 145 27.28 -4.09 4.79
N THR A 146 27.20 -5.18 5.56
CA THR A 146 25.94 -5.91 5.81
C THR A 146 24.96 -5.04 6.60
N TYR A 147 25.41 -4.22 7.55
CA TYR A 147 24.54 -3.31 8.30
C TYR A 147 24.03 -2.14 7.44
N ALA A 148 24.88 -1.54 6.63
CA ALA A 148 24.49 -0.52 5.64
C ALA A 148 23.54 -1.11 4.58
N TYR A 149 23.78 -2.34 4.15
CA TYR A 149 22.93 -3.11 3.25
C TYR A 149 21.52 -3.35 3.85
N LYS A 150 21.44 -3.82 5.10
CA LYS A 150 20.18 -4.02 5.82
C LYS A 150 19.42 -2.71 6.01
N HIS A 151 20.10 -1.65 6.46
CA HIS A 151 19.49 -0.33 6.65
C HIS A 151 18.97 0.27 5.33
N GLU A 152 19.74 0.20 4.26
CA GLU A 152 19.39 0.84 2.99
C GLU A 152 18.28 0.06 2.26
N ILE A 153 18.23 -1.27 2.36
CA ILE A 153 17.10 -2.08 1.87
C ILE A 153 15.83 -1.79 2.67
N ILE A 154 15.89 -1.78 4.00
CA ILE A 154 14.74 -1.46 4.86
C ILE A 154 14.23 -0.04 4.55
N LYS A 155 15.14 0.92 4.41
CA LYS A 155 14.83 2.31 4.02
C LYS A 155 14.21 2.39 2.62
N ARG A 156 14.64 1.54 1.68
CA ARG A 156 14.05 1.42 0.34
C ARG A 156 12.66 0.79 0.35
N ILE A 157 12.45 -0.31 1.07
CA ILE A 157 11.11 -0.92 1.21
C ILE A 157 10.17 0.11 1.81
N TYR A 158 10.61 0.78 2.88
CA TYR A 158 9.87 1.88 3.49
C TYR A 158 9.54 3.01 2.49
N ASN A 159 10.51 3.51 1.72
CA ASN A 159 10.29 4.58 0.73
C ASN A 159 9.36 4.14 -0.43
N MET A 160 9.49 2.90 -0.93
CA MET A 160 8.57 2.34 -1.93
C MET A 160 7.16 2.17 -1.37
N THR A 161 7.05 1.80 -0.09
CA THR A 161 5.76 1.79 0.63
C THR A 161 5.26 3.19 0.94
N ARG A 162 6.07 4.25 0.90
CA ARG A 162 5.64 5.64 1.10
C ARG A 162 5.15 6.31 -0.18
N HIS A 163 5.79 6.08 -1.33
CA HIS A 163 5.53 6.81 -2.58
C HIS A 163 4.57 6.13 -3.58
N HIS A 164 3.57 5.39 -3.09
CA HIS A 164 2.48 4.81 -3.91
C HIS A 164 2.90 4.08 -5.23
N ILE A 165 3.98 3.30 -5.20
CA ILE A 165 4.43 2.56 -6.41
C ILE A 165 3.41 1.44 -6.78
N PRO A 166 2.93 1.35 -8.03
CA PRO A 166 1.83 0.44 -8.43
C PRO A 166 2.16 -1.07 -8.42
N ASN A 167 3.44 -1.45 -8.32
CA ASN A 167 3.86 -2.82 -8.62
C ASN A 167 4.23 -3.63 -7.36
N LEU A 168 3.26 -3.80 -6.47
CA LEU A 168 3.40 -4.56 -5.21
C LEU A 168 3.92 -5.98 -5.43
N LYS A 169 3.48 -6.67 -6.50
CA LYS A 169 3.98 -7.99 -6.87
C LYS A 169 5.51 -8.02 -7.02
N LYS A 170 6.10 -6.95 -7.55
CA LYS A 170 7.54 -6.83 -7.74
C LYS A 170 8.27 -6.56 -6.41
N ILE A 171 7.67 -5.77 -5.53
CA ILE A 171 8.16 -5.56 -4.14
C ILE A 171 8.18 -6.92 -3.40
N PHE A 172 7.11 -7.70 -3.50
CA PHE A 172 7.04 -9.04 -2.93
C PHE A 172 8.11 -10.00 -3.47
N SER A 173 8.36 -10.00 -4.78
CA SER A 173 9.42 -10.85 -5.36
C SER A 173 10.81 -10.43 -4.90
N LEU A 174 11.07 -9.13 -4.77
CA LEU A 174 12.34 -8.59 -4.28
C LEU A 174 12.58 -8.99 -2.83
N ILE A 175 11.58 -8.86 -1.96
CA ILE A 175 11.68 -9.25 -0.55
C ILE A 175 12.00 -10.75 -0.44
N LYS A 176 11.25 -11.60 -1.15
CA LYS A 176 11.49 -13.06 -1.14
C LYS A 176 12.88 -13.44 -1.64
N GLN A 177 13.39 -12.75 -2.66
CA GLN A 177 14.74 -12.97 -3.16
C GLN A 177 15.80 -12.57 -2.13
N VAL A 178 15.65 -11.41 -1.48
CA VAL A 178 16.59 -10.94 -0.45
C VAL A 178 16.61 -11.88 0.76
N ILE A 179 15.45 -12.33 1.25
CA ILE A 179 15.37 -13.31 2.35
C ILE A 179 16.01 -14.65 1.95
N HIS A 180 15.88 -15.06 0.69
CA HIS A 180 16.50 -16.30 0.21
C HIS A 180 18.04 -16.19 0.12
N GLU A 181 18.55 -15.04 -0.28
CA GLU A 181 19.98 -14.77 -0.47
C GLU A 181 20.70 -14.42 0.85
N ASP A 182 20.02 -13.72 1.78
CA ASP A 182 20.51 -13.38 3.12
C ASP A 182 19.54 -13.92 4.19
N LYS A 183 19.91 -15.07 4.77
CA LYS A 183 19.11 -15.73 5.81
C LYS A 183 19.05 -14.96 7.13
N ASP A 184 19.93 -13.98 7.32
CA ASP A 184 19.96 -13.13 8.52
C ASP A 184 19.21 -11.79 8.29
N PHE A 185 18.56 -11.61 7.13
CA PHE A 185 17.80 -10.41 6.81
C PHE A 185 16.42 -10.45 7.49
N GLU A 186 16.19 -9.56 8.46
CA GLU A 186 14.93 -9.44 9.18
C GLU A 186 14.23 -8.12 8.84
N LEU A 187 12.97 -8.21 8.40
CA LEU A 187 12.10 -7.04 8.28
C LEU A 187 11.66 -6.58 9.67
N ASN A 188 11.55 -5.26 9.86
CA ASN A 188 11.02 -4.71 11.11
C ASN A 188 9.50 -4.50 11.06
N LEU A 189 8.90 -4.29 12.24
CA LEU A 189 7.44 -4.05 12.42
C LEU A 189 6.88 -3.00 11.46
N ASN A 190 7.51 -1.83 11.37
CA ASN A 190 7.03 -0.72 10.53
C ASN A 190 6.98 -1.09 9.05
N THR A 191 7.92 -1.93 8.60
CA THR A 191 8.00 -2.38 7.21
C THR A 191 6.88 -3.36 6.91
N TYR A 192 6.63 -4.34 7.79
CA TYR A 192 5.48 -5.24 7.67
C TYR A 192 4.15 -4.48 7.67
N ASN A 193 3.93 -3.57 8.62
CA ASN A 193 2.71 -2.77 8.68
C ASN A 193 2.45 -1.99 7.39
N SER A 194 3.49 -1.39 6.83
CA SER A 194 3.40 -0.64 5.57
C SER A 194 3.07 -1.55 4.38
N LEU A 195 3.66 -2.74 4.32
CA LEU A 195 3.40 -3.72 3.27
C LEU A 195 1.99 -4.30 3.36
N ILE A 196 1.56 -4.68 4.58
CA ILE A 196 0.22 -5.20 4.86
C ILE A 196 -0.85 -4.17 4.50
N ASN A 197 -0.66 -2.90 4.89
CA ASN A 197 -1.57 -1.82 4.52
C ASN A 197 -1.70 -1.66 3.00
N LYS A 198 -0.58 -1.80 2.28
CA LYS A 198 -0.58 -1.71 0.82
C LYS A 198 -1.07 -2.96 0.10
N ALA A 199 -1.15 -4.11 0.76
CA ALA A 199 -1.63 -5.34 0.14
C ALA A 199 -2.99 -5.10 -0.54
N GLN A 200 -3.12 -5.54 -1.79
CA GLN A 200 -4.34 -5.33 -2.57
C GLN A 200 -5.44 -6.30 -2.17
N THR A 201 -5.05 -7.50 -1.73
CA THR A 201 -5.97 -8.55 -1.33
C THR A 201 -5.72 -8.94 0.12
N TYR A 202 -6.77 -9.46 0.77
CA TYR A 202 -6.66 -10.06 2.09
C TYR A 202 -5.54 -11.12 2.15
N GLN A 203 -5.50 -12.03 1.18
CA GLN A 203 -4.51 -13.12 1.16
C GLN A 203 -3.07 -12.60 1.16
N GLN A 204 -2.76 -11.58 0.35
CA GLN A 204 -1.42 -10.99 0.33
C GLN A 204 -1.03 -10.39 1.68
N GLY A 205 -1.97 -9.72 2.35
CA GLY A 205 -1.74 -9.17 3.68
C GLY A 205 -1.60 -10.27 4.74
N PHE A 206 -2.41 -11.32 4.64
CA PHE A 206 -2.41 -12.43 5.58
C PHE A 206 -1.11 -13.26 5.48
N ASP A 207 -0.59 -13.49 4.28
CA ASP A 207 0.69 -14.17 4.08
C ASP A 207 1.85 -13.42 4.78
N LEU A 208 1.87 -12.08 4.65
CA LEU A 208 2.85 -11.22 5.34
C LEU A 208 2.70 -11.25 6.86
N PHE A 209 1.47 -11.35 7.33
CA PHE A 209 1.17 -11.40 8.75
C PHE A 209 1.62 -12.72 9.39
N GLU A 210 1.43 -13.84 8.71
CA GLU A 210 1.96 -15.13 9.15
C GLU A 210 3.50 -15.15 9.10
N GLU A 211 4.12 -14.53 8.08
CA GLU A 211 5.57 -14.35 8.03
C GLU A 211 6.08 -13.50 9.20
N MET A 212 5.38 -12.41 9.51
CA MET A 212 5.68 -11.53 10.64
C MET A 212 5.59 -12.28 11.99
N LYS A 213 4.62 -13.18 12.16
CA LYS A 213 4.54 -14.07 13.33
C LYS A 213 5.71 -15.04 13.42
N GLN A 214 6.06 -15.68 12.31
CA GLN A 214 7.16 -16.64 12.25
C GLN A 214 8.51 -15.97 12.56
N ALA A 215 8.65 -14.69 12.20
CA ALA A 215 9.79 -13.85 12.57
C ALA A 215 9.81 -13.45 14.06
N GLY A 216 8.81 -13.84 14.86
CA GLY A 216 8.75 -13.55 16.29
C GLY A 216 8.47 -12.09 16.62
N LEU A 217 8.00 -11.30 15.65
CA LEU A 217 7.67 -9.89 15.87
C LEU A 217 6.39 -9.76 16.68
N LYS A 218 6.41 -8.85 17.65
CA LYS A 218 5.20 -8.49 18.40
C LYS A 218 4.26 -7.68 17.51
N ILE A 219 3.19 -8.33 17.07
CA ILE A 219 2.16 -7.70 16.25
C ILE A 219 1.44 -6.62 17.07
N ASP A 220 1.16 -5.49 16.42
CA ASP A 220 0.50 -4.34 17.04
C ASP A 220 -0.95 -4.17 16.56
N GLU A 221 -1.63 -3.19 17.15
CA GLU A 221 -3.01 -2.84 16.83
C GLU A 221 -3.20 -2.52 15.34
N ILE A 222 -2.23 -1.82 14.73
CA ILE A 222 -2.30 -1.34 13.35
C ILE A 222 -2.30 -2.52 12.39
N THR A 223 -1.44 -3.52 12.62
CA THR A 223 -1.39 -4.72 11.79
C THR A 223 -2.74 -5.44 11.78
N TYR A 224 -3.28 -5.72 12.98
CA TYR A 224 -4.55 -6.44 13.12
C TYR A 224 -5.72 -5.64 12.52
N SER A 225 -5.87 -4.37 12.87
CA SER A 225 -7.00 -3.55 12.38
C SER A 225 -6.99 -3.42 10.86
N THR A 226 -5.80 -3.35 10.25
CA THR A 226 -5.63 -3.30 8.80
C THR A 226 -6.10 -4.58 8.11
N LEU A 227 -5.74 -5.75 8.65
CA LEU A 227 -6.14 -7.04 8.09
C LEU A 227 -7.61 -7.35 8.31
N ILE A 228 -8.14 -7.03 9.49
CA ILE A 228 -9.58 -7.13 9.80
C ILE A 228 -10.39 -6.31 8.80
N ASN A 229 -9.95 -5.09 8.48
CA ASN A 229 -10.60 -4.25 7.46
C ASN A 229 -10.55 -4.91 6.07
N LYS A 230 -9.40 -5.44 5.66
CA LYS A 230 -9.20 -6.08 4.34
C LYS A 230 -9.89 -7.45 4.17
N ALA A 231 -10.19 -8.14 5.27
CA ALA A 231 -10.89 -9.42 5.24
C ALA A 231 -12.20 -9.32 4.46
N GLN A 232 -12.55 -10.33 3.68
CA GLN A 232 -13.73 -10.27 2.82
C GLN A 232 -14.98 -10.82 3.51
N THR A 233 -14.80 -11.70 4.49
CA THR A 233 -15.90 -12.33 5.22
C THR A 233 -15.91 -11.96 6.69
N TYR A 234 -17.08 -12.11 7.32
CA TYR A 234 -17.21 -11.99 8.77
C TYR A 234 -16.28 -12.96 9.48
N GLN A 235 -16.26 -14.23 9.06
CA GLN A 235 -15.44 -15.26 9.69
C GLN A 235 -13.94 -14.91 9.70
N GLN A 236 -13.37 -14.50 8.56
CA GLN A 236 -11.97 -14.08 8.48
C GLN A 236 -11.67 -12.90 9.42
N SER A 237 -12.58 -11.92 9.44
CA SER A 237 -12.45 -10.74 10.30
C SER A 237 -12.50 -11.13 11.78
N PHE A 238 -13.40 -12.05 12.13
CA PHE A 238 -13.67 -12.47 13.51
C PHE A 238 -12.54 -13.32 14.08
N GLU A 239 -11.98 -14.24 13.27
CA GLU A 239 -10.82 -15.04 13.65
C GLU A 239 -9.62 -14.15 14.00
N LEU A 240 -9.32 -13.15 13.16
CA LEU A 240 -8.25 -12.18 13.41
C LEU A 240 -8.51 -11.32 14.66
N PHE A 241 -9.75 -10.94 14.91
CA PHE A 241 -10.14 -10.15 16.07
C PHE A 241 -10.02 -10.92 17.39
N GLU A 242 -10.44 -12.18 17.40
CA GLU A 242 -10.26 -13.06 18.56
C GLU A 242 -8.78 -13.39 18.80
N GLU A 243 -8.00 -13.53 17.72
CA GLU A 243 -6.55 -13.66 17.83
C GLU A 243 -5.89 -12.39 18.42
N MET A 244 -6.29 -11.21 17.96
CA MET A 244 -5.84 -9.91 18.48
C MET A 244 -6.04 -9.81 20.00
N LYS A 245 -7.23 -10.18 20.49
CA LYS A 245 -7.53 -10.23 21.93
C LYS A 245 -6.66 -11.25 22.68
N LYS A 246 -6.50 -12.46 22.14
CA LYS A 246 -5.65 -13.51 22.74
C LYS A 246 -4.18 -13.11 22.81
N ALA A 247 -3.71 -12.33 21.84
CA ALA A 247 -2.38 -11.75 21.82
C ALA A 247 -2.21 -10.58 22.81
N GLY A 248 -3.27 -10.18 23.54
CA GLY A 248 -3.25 -9.06 24.47
C GLY A 248 -3.21 -7.69 23.78
N VAL A 249 -3.58 -7.62 22.50
CA VAL A 249 -3.69 -6.37 21.74
C VAL A 249 -5.13 -5.88 21.85
N THR A 250 -5.32 -4.66 22.34
CA THR A 250 -6.66 -4.09 22.57
C THR A 250 -7.31 -3.72 21.24
N PRO A 251 -8.49 -4.27 20.90
CA PRO A 251 -9.20 -3.86 19.69
C PRO A 251 -9.65 -2.41 19.74
N ASN A 252 -9.58 -1.74 18.60
CA ASN A 252 -9.96 -0.33 18.43
C ASN A 252 -11.32 -0.17 17.73
N GLU A 253 -11.76 1.08 17.57
CA GLU A 253 -13.03 1.42 16.91
C GLU A 253 -13.13 0.88 15.48
N ILE A 254 -12.03 0.88 14.72
CA ILE A 254 -11.98 0.36 13.35
C ILE A 254 -12.25 -1.15 13.34
N SER A 255 -11.65 -1.89 14.27
CA SER A 255 -11.77 -3.35 14.36
C SER A 255 -13.21 -3.75 14.70
N TYR A 256 -13.82 -3.09 15.69
CA TYR A 256 -15.23 -3.32 16.05
C TYR A 256 -16.20 -2.92 14.94
N SER A 257 -16.09 -1.69 14.42
CA SER A 257 -17.02 -1.20 13.39
C SER A 257 -16.99 -2.04 12.12
N THR A 258 -15.80 -2.53 11.72
CA THR A 258 -15.65 -3.47 10.61
C THR A 258 -16.41 -4.77 10.86
N LEU A 259 -16.27 -5.36 12.05
CA LEU A 259 -16.95 -6.60 12.40
C LEU A 259 -18.47 -6.43 12.51
N ILE A 260 -18.94 -5.36 13.15
CA ILE A 260 -20.36 -5.04 13.26
C ILE A 260 -20.99 -4.95 11.87
N ASN A 261 -20.31 -4.28 10.92
CA ASN A 261 -20.76 -4.16 9.53
C ASN A 261 -20.82 -5.53 8.84
N LYS A 262 -19.74 -6.33 8.93
CA LYS A 262 -19.65 -7.64 8.24
C LYS A 262 -20.49 -8.74 8.86
N ALA A 263 -20.90 -8.61 10.12
CA ALA A 263 -21.72 -9.61 10.81
C ALA A 263 -23.00 -9.94 10.02
N GLU A 264 -23.36 -11.21 9.95
CA GLU A 264 -24.46 -11.66 9.08
C GLU A 264 -25.83 -11.51 9.75
N THR A 265 -25.84 -11.51 11.08
CA THR A 265 -27.07 -11.48 11.89
C THR A 265 -27.10 -10.26 12.80
N TYR A 266 -28.32 -9.84 13.18
CA TYR A 266 -28.51 -8.80 14.18
C TYR A 266 -27.81 -9.13 15.49
N GLN A 267 -27.97 -10.36 15.99
CA GLN A 267 -27.40 -10.77 17.28
C GLN A 267 -25.88 -10.66 17.29
N GLN A 268 -25.20 -11.14 16.24
CA GLN A 268 -23.74 -11.00 16.11
C GLN A 268 -23.31 -9.52 16.11
N SER A 269 -23.99 -8.67 15.33
CA SER A 269 -23.71 -7.24 15.32
C SER A 269 -23.94 -6.59 16.69
N PHE A 270 -25.00 -7.00 17.39
CA PHE A 270 -25.40 -6.41 18.66
C PHE A 270 -24.45 -6.79 19.80
N ASP A 271 -24.02 -8.06 19.85
CA ASP A 271 -23.06 -8.54 20.83
C ASP A 271 -21.72 -7.78 20.72
N LEU A 272 -21.24 -7.57 19.48
CA LEU A 272 -20.03 -6.78 19.20
C LEU A 272 -20.18 -5.31 19.56
N PHE A 273 -21.36 -4.73 19.34
CA PHE A 273 -21.66 -3.35 19.69
C PHE A 273 -21.69 -3.13 21.21
N GLU A 274 -22.31 -4.04 21.95
CA GLU A 274 -22.30 -4.00 23.42
C GLU A 274 -20.90 -4.28 23.99
N GLU A 275 -20.12 -5.16 23.36
CA GLU A 275 -18.73 -5.36 23.72
C GLU A 275 -17.89 -4.08 23.50
N MET A 276 -18.08 -3.40 22.36
CA MET A 276 -17.42 -2.13 22.04
C MET A 276 -17.71 -1.07 23.11
N LYS A 277 -18.97 -0.93 23.53
CA LYS A 277 -19.38 0.00 24.60
C LYS A 277 -18.76 -0.37 25.95
N LYS A 278 -18.74 -1.65 26.31
CA LYS A 278 -18.11 -2.15 27.55
C LYS A 278 -16.59 -1.91 27.56
N ALA A 279 -15.95 -1.91 26.39
CA ALA A 279 -14.55 -1.56 26.22
C ALA A 279 -14.28 -0.04 26.34
N GLY A 280 -15.31 0.79 26.54
CA GLY A 280 -15.19 2.24 26.64
C GLY A 280 -15.01 2.95 25.30
N LEU A 281 -15.26 2.25 24.19
CA LEU A 281 -15.22 2.82 22.84
C LEU A 281 -16.60 3.37 22.48
N THR A 282 -16.61 4.43 21.65
CA THR A 282 -17.86 5.11 21.28
C THR A 282 -18.35 4.59 19.93
N PRO A 283 -19.52 3.93 19.84
CA PRO A 283 -20.07 3.55 18.56
C PRO A 283 -20.38 4.78 17.70
N ASN A 284 -20.09 4.68 16.41
CA ASN A 284 -20.33 5.75 15.44
C ASN A 284 -21.62 5.52 14.63
N GLU A 285 -21.94 6.46 13.74
CA GLU A 285 -23.14 6.41 12.88
C GLU A 285 -23.22 5.11 12.07
N ILE A 286 -22.08 4.59 11.60
CA ILE A 286 -22.03 3.35 10.80
C ILE A 286 -22.49 2.15 11.65
N SER A 287 -22.06 2.10 12.91
CA SER A 287 -22.40 1.00 13.82
C SER A 287 -23.89 0.99 14.15
N TYR A 288 -24.47 2.16 14.47
CA TYR A 288 -25.91 2.30 14.69
C TYR A 288 -26.73 1.98 13.44
N ASN A 289 -26.38 2.55 12.29
CA ASN A 289 -27.11 2.32 11.03
C ASN A 289 -27.10 0.84 10.63
N THR A 290 -25.97 0.16 10.85
CA THR A 290 -25.86 -1.28 10.60
C THR A 290 -26.84 -2.06 11.47
N LEU A 291 -26.90 -1.76 12.78
CA LEU A 291 -27.80 -2.45 13.70
C LEU A 291 -29.27 -2.15 13.42
N ILE A 292 -29.61 -0.88 13.17
CA ILE A 292 -30.98 -0.47 12.83
C ILE A 292 -31.44 -1.17 11.55
N ASN A 293 -30.59 -1.30 10.54
CA ASN A 293 -30.91 -2.01 9.31
C ASN A 293 -31.10 -3.52 9.56
N LYS A 294 -30.24 -4.13 10.38
CA LYS A 294 -30.32 -5.57 10.70
C LYS A 294 -31.38 -5.93 11.72
N ALA A 295 -31.93 -4.96 12.47
CA ALA A 295 -32.96 -5.20 13.47
C ALA A 295 -34.13 -6.02 12.89
N GLU A 296 -34.59 -7.03 13.62
CA GLU A 296 -35.66 -7.90 13.16
C GLU A 296 -37.03 -7.26 13.34
N THR A 297 -37.15 -6.41 14.37
CA THR A 297 -38.40 -5.73 14.74
C THR A 297 -38.26 -4.22 14.72
N TYR A 298 -39.39 -3.52 14.57
CA TYR A 298 -39.45 -2.07 14.70
C TYR A 298 -38.90 -1.62 16.06
N GLN A 299 -39.33 -2.27 17.14
CA GLN A 299 -38.98 -1.89 18.51
C GLN A 299 -37.47 -1.91 18.74
N GLN A 300 -36.79 -2.99 18.33
CA GLN A 300 -35.32 -3.09 18.41
C GLN A 300 -34.64 -1.95 17.64
N GLY A 301 -35.10 -1.68 16.41
CA GLY A 301 -34.55 -0.60 15.59
C GLY A 301 -34.79 0.78 16.20
N PHE A 302 -35.97 1.00 16.77
CA PHE A 302 -36.37 2.27 17.37
C PHE A 302 -35.58 2.58 18.64
N GLU A 303 -35.33 1.57 19.49
CA GLU A 303 -34.49 1.73 20.68
C GLU A 303 -33.07 2.17 20.32
N LEU A 304 -32.47 1.53 19.30
CA LEU A 304 -31.14 1.90 18.78
C LEU A 304 -31.12 3.29 18.15
N PHE A 305 -32.19 3.67 17.46
CA PHE A 305 -32.34 4.99 16.83
C PHE A 305 -32.44 6.10 17.88
N GLU A 306 -33.18 5.88 18.96
CA GLU A 306 -33.25 6.82 20.08
C GLU A 306 -31.96 6.85 20.91
N GLU A 307 -31.28 5.72 21.07
CA GLU A 307 -29.94 5.67 21.66
C GLU A 307 -28.93 6.49 20.84
N MET A 308 -28.95 6.37 19.50
CA MET A 308 -28.12 7.16 18.59
C MET A 308 -28.31 8.66 18.80
N LYS A 309 -29.57 9.13 18.87
CA LYS A 309 -29.88 10.55 19.16
C LYS A 309 -29.36 10.99 20.52
N LYS A 310 -29.56 10.16 21.57
CA LYS A 310 -29.07 10.45 22.93
C LYS A 310 -27.55 10.49 23.01
N ALA A 311 -26.85 9.73 22.18
CA ALA A 311 -25.41 9.77 22.03
C ALA A 311 -24.90 11.03 21.28
N GLY A 312 -25.79 11.92 20.83
CA GLY A 312 -25.43 13.13 20.10
C GLY A 312 -25.12 12.91 18.62
N LEU A 313 -25.39 11.72 18.09
CA LEU A 313 -25.25 11.42 16.67
C LEU A 313 -26.53 11.84 15.94
N THR A 314 -26.38 12.34 14.71
CA THR A 314 -27.52 12.80 13.91
C THR A 314 -27.99 11.67 13.01
N PRO A 315 -29.23 11.17 13.17
CA PRO A 315 -29.76 10.15 12.27
C PRO A 315 -29.80 10.66 10.82
N ASN A 316 -29.44 9.80 9.88
CA ASN A 316 -29.34 10.13 8.47
C ASN A 316 -30.36 9.34 7.63
N GLU A 317 -30.31 9.49 6.31
CA GLU A 317 -31.23 8.83 5.38
C GLU A 317 -31.30 7.30 5.59
N ILE A 318 -30.17 6.65 5.88
CA ILE A 318 -30.11 5.20 6.11
C ILE A 318 -30.81 4.84 7.42
N SER A 319 -30.60 5.62 8.49
CA SER A 319 -31.24 5.40 9.79
C SER A 319 -32.76 5.46 9.66
N TYR A 320 -33.29 6.52 9.05
CA TYR A 320 -34.72 6.73 8.88
C TYR A 320 -35.34 5.70 7.94
N SER A 321 -34.79 5.53 6.74
CA SER A 321 -35.37 4.61 5.75
C SER A 321 -35.39 3.15 6.24
N SER A 322 -34.36 2.73 6.97
CA SER A 322 -34.31 1.40 7.60
C SER A 322 -35.41 1.22 8.64
N LEU A 323 -35.63 2.23 9.49
CA LEU A 323 -36.62 2.17 10.56
C LEU A 323 -38.06 2.29 10.03
N ILE A 324 -38.30 3.16 9.05
CA ILE A 324 -39.60 3.30 8.34
C ILE A 324 -39.98 1.98 7.66
N ASN A 325 -39.02 1.29 7.03
CA ASN A 325 -39.27 -0.01 6.42
C ASN A 325 -39.77 -1.06 7.43
N LYS A 326 -39.21 -1.02 8.64
CA LYS A 326 -39.54 -1.93 9.74
C LYS A 326 -40.78 -1.55 10.52
N ALA A 327 -41.35 -0.35 10.33
CA ALA A 327 -42.58 0.06 11.00
C ALA A 327 -43.67 -1.00 10.85
N GLU A 328 -44.45 -1.27 11.88
CA GLU A 328 -45.52 -2.27 11.79
C GLU A 328 -46.82 -1.66 11.25
N THR A 329 -46.98 -0.36 11.46
CA THR A 329 -48.17 0.41 11.09
C THR A 329 -47.82 1.59 10.20
N TYR A 330 -48.81 2.08 9.43
CA TYR A 330 -48.68 3.31 8.66
C TYR A 330 -48.28 4.49 9.55
N GLN A 331 -48.96 4.64 10.69
CA GLN A 331 -48.78 5.79 11.58
C GLN A 331 -47.34 5.89 12.10
N GLN A 332 -46.78 4.79 12.60
CA GLN A 332 -45.38 4.75 13.07
C GLN A 332 -44.39 5.14 11.98
N GLY A 333 -44.58 4.61 10.77
CA GLY A 333 -43.71 4.94 9.64
C GLY A 333 -43.87 6.40 9.21
N PHE A 334 -45.10 6.89 9.17
CA PHE A 334 -45.41 8.24 8.69
C PHE A 334 -44.86 9.31 9.63
N GLU A 335 -44.91 9.10 10.95
CA GLU A 335 -44.28 9.99 11.93
C GLU A 335 -42.77 10.12 11.70
N LEU A 336 -42.08 9.01 11.49
CA LEU A 336 -40.64 8.99 11.17
C LEU A 336 -40.32 9.65 9.82
N PHE A 337 -41.19 9.48 8.83
CA PHE A 337 -41.04 10.08 7.51
C PHE A 337 -41.20 11.61 7.54
N GLU A 338 -42.15 12.11 8.32
CA GLU A 338 -42.31 13.54 8.54
C GLU A 338 -41.17 14.11 9.39
N GLU A 339 -40.68 13.37 10.39
CA GLU A 339 -39.46 13.75 11.14
C GLU A 339 -38.25 13.86 10.20
N MET A 340 -38.06 12.87 9.31
CA MET A 340 -37.00 12.86 8.29
C MET A 340 -37.06 14.10 7.39
N LYS A 341 -38.25 14.45 6.88
CA LYS A 341 -38.45 15.64 6.04
C LYS A 341 -38.18 16.94 6.80
N LYS A 342 -38.63 17.04 8.05
CA LYS A 342 -38.35 18.20 8.92
C LYS A 342 -36.86 18.36 9.23
N ALA A 343 -36.12 17.26 9.29
CA ALA A 343 -34.67 17.26 9.41
C ALA A 343 -33.95 17.67 8.10
N GLY A 344 -34.68 17.97 7.02
CA GLY A 344 -34.11 18.35 5.72
C GLY A 344 -33.56 17.19 4.90
N LEU A 345 -33.84 15.94 5.32
CA LEU A 345 -33.44 14.75 4.59
C LEU A 345 -34.47 14.43 3.50
N THR A 346 -34.01 13.96 2.35
CA THR A 346 -34.89 13.60 1.22
C THR A 346 -35.28 12.13 1.33
N PRO A 347 -36.58 11.79 1.46
CA PRO A 347 -37.01 10.41 1.49
C PRO A 347 -36.69 9.67 0.18
N ASN A 348 -36.24 8.42 0.31
CA ASN A 348 -35.85 7.58 -0.81
C ASN A 348 -36.94 6.57 -1.20
N GLU A 349 -36.66 5.75 -2.22
CA GLU A 349 -37.58 4.72 -2.72
C GLU A 349 -38.06 3.77 -1.60
N ILE A 350 -37.17 3.36 -0.70
CA ILE A 350 -37.49 2.46 0.42
C ILE A 350 -38.49 3.14 1.36
N SER A 351 -38.26 4.41 1.69
CA SER A 351 -39.12 5.17 2.61
C SER A 351 -40.54 5.30 2.05
N TYR A 352 -40.68 5.74 0.80
CA TYR A 352 -41.99 5.85 0.14
C TYR A 352 -42.67 4.50 -0.03
N SER A 353 -41.95 3.50 -0.54
CA SER A 353 -42.56 2.19 -0.83
C SER A 353 -43.02 1.48 0.43
N SER A 354 -42.27 1.63 1.52
CA SER A 354 -42.64 1.09 2.82
C SER A 354 -43.93 1.69 3.35
N LEU A 355 -44.12 3.00 3.22
CA LEU A 355 -45.35 3.67 3.66
C LEU A 355 -46.53 3.41 2.76
N ILE A 356 -46.33 3.44 1.44
CA ILE A 356 -47.39 3.14 0.46
C ILE A 356 -47.94 1.75 0.73
N ASN A 357 -47.07 0.74 0.90
CA ASN A 357 -47.49 -0.64 1.18
C ASN A 357 -48.16 -0.84 2.54
N LYS A 358 -47.98 0.10 3.47
CA LYS A 358 -48.61 0.07 4.80
C LYS A 358 -49.83 0.98 4.89
N ALA A 359 -50.11 1.77 3.85
CA ALA A 359 -51.25 2.68 3.83
C ALA A 359 -52.55 1.90 4.00
N GLU A 360 -53.37 2.35 4.95
CA GLU A 360 -54.65 1.71 5.29
C GLU A 360 -55.76 2.14 4.34
N THR A 361 -55.62 3.32 3.72
CA THR A 361 -56.58 3.87 2.76
C THR A 361 -55.91 4.11 1.40
N TYR A 362 -56.69 3.99 0.33
CA TYR A 362 -56.24 4.33 -1.02
C TYR A 362 -55.68 5.75 -1.09
N GLN A 363 -56.35 6.71 -0.44
CA GLN A 363 -55.96 8.12 -0.48
C GLN A 363 -54.58 8.35 0.12
N GLN A 364 -54.30 7.81 1.32
CA GLN A 364 -52.99 7.89 1.96
C GLN A 364 -51.88 7.34 1.07
N GLY A 365 -52.11 6.15 0.49
CA GLY A 365 -51.13 5.54 -0.41
C GLY A 365 -50.92 6.37 -1.66
N PHE A 366 -52.01 6.87 -2.26
CA PHE A 366 -51.99 7.58 -3.54
C PHE A 366 -51.31 8.95 -3.41
N ASP A 367 -51.54 9.68 -2.32
CA ASP A 367 -50.87 10.95 -2.04
C ASP A 367 -49.35 10.78 -1.95
N LEU A 368 -48.89 9.76 -1.23
CA LEU A 368 -47.47 9.41 -1.13
C LEU A 368 -46.88 8.96 -2.48
N PHE A 369 -47.66 8.24 -3.30
CA PHE A 369 -47.23 7.81 -4.63
C PHE A 369 -47.06 8.98 -5.60
N GLU A 370 -47.98 9.94 -5.59
CA GLU A 370 -47.87 11.16 -6.39
C GLU A 370 -46.74 12.07 -5.89
N GLU A 371 -46.51 12.16 -4.57
CA GLU A 371 -45.34 12.83 -4.01
C GLU A 371 -44.04 12.17 -4.48
N MET A 372 -43.93 10.84 -4.38
CA MET A 372 -42.79 10.06 -4.85
C MET A 372 -42.47 10.36 -6.32
N LYS A 373 -43.47 10.37 -7.20
CA LYS A 373 -43.29 10.72 -8.61
C LYS A 373 -42.80 12.15 -8.83
N LYS A 374 -43.32 13.12 -8.08
CA LYS A 374 -42.89 14.53 -8.18
C LYS A 374 -41.43 14.72 -7.78
N THR A 375 -40.92 13.88 -6.88
CA THR A 375 -39.49 13.88 -6.52
C THR A 375 -38.58 13.22 -7.57
N GLY A 376 -39.14 12.66 -8.65
CA GLY A 376 -38.39 11.99 -9.71
C GLY A 376 -38.05 10.52 -9.44
N LEU A 377 -38.55 9.96 -8.33
CA LEU A 377 -38.40 8.54 -8.02
C LEU A 377 -39.37 7.71 -8.86
N VAL A 378 -38.91 6.54 -9.29
CA VAL A 378 -39.71 5.60 -10.09
C VAL A 378 -40.39 4.61 -9.15
N PRO A 379 -41.73 4.54 -9.12
CA PRO A 379 -42.43 3.56 -8.28
C PRO A 379 -42.12 2.12 -8.70
N GLY A 380 -41.85 1.27 -7.73
CA GLY A 380 -41.59 -0.15 -7.92
C GLY A 380 -42.87 -0.99 -8.05
N VAL A 381 -42.70 -2.26 -8.40
CA VAL A 381 -43.80 -3.23 -8.58
C VAL A 381 -44.66 -3.37 -7.32
N LEU A 382 -44.06 -3.27 -6.14
CA LEU A 382 -44.77 -3.36 -4.87
C LEU A 382 -45.80 -2.24 -4.69
N ASN A 383 -45.46 -1.01 -5.09
CA ASN A 383 -46.37 0.13 -5.00
C ASN A 383 -47.65 -0.13 -5.82
N PHE A 384 -47.50 -0.59 -7.07
CA PHE A 384 -48.64 -0.90 -7.94
C PHE A 384 -49.46 -2.08 -7.43
N ARG A 385 -48.81 -3.10 -6.86
CA ARG A 385 -49.51 -4.25 -6.26
C ARG A 385 -50.39 -3.81 -5.10
N HIS A 386 -49.91 -2.91 -4.23
CA HIS A 386 -50.68 -2.38 -3.11
C HIS A 386 -51.96 -1.68 -3.57
N PHE A 387 -51.87 -0.82 -4.58
CA PHE A 387 -53.07 -0.18 -5.16
C PHE A 387 -54.03 -1.18 -5.79
N GLY A 388 -53.52 -2.24 -6.42
CA GLY A 388 -54.34 -3.33 -6.93
C GLY A 388 -55.25 -3.94 -5.85
N TYR A 389 -54.75 -4.15 -4.63
CA TYR A 389 -55.56 -4.69 -3.53
C TYR A 389 -56.81 -3.84 -3.26
N PHE A 390 -56.69 -2.52 -3.18
CA PHE A 390 -57.83 -1.62 -2.97
C PHE A 390 -58.92 -1.71 -4.04
N PHE A 391 -58.58 -2.10 -5.28
CA PHE A 391 -59.58 -2.27 -6.34
C PHE A 391 -60.27 -3.64 -6.33
N PHE A 392 -59.67 -4.64 -5.68
CA PHE A 392 -60.18 -6.02 -5.67
C PHE A 392 -60.76 -6.45 -4.30
N THR A 393 -60.61 -5.65 -3.24
CA THR A 393 -61.32 -5.82 -1.96
C THR A 393 -62.46 -4.80 -1.85
N PRO A 394 -63.74 -5.22 -1.94
CA PRO A 394 -64.88 -4.30 -2.08
C PRO A 394 -65.22 -3.42 -0.87
N ASP A 395 -64.61 -3.65 0.29
CA ASP A 395 -65.02 -3.05 1.58
C ASP A 395 -63.97 -2.09 2.20
N SER A 396 -62.99 -1.60 1.42
CA SER A 396 -61.95 -0.65 1.89
C SER A 396 -62.14 0.77 1.38
#